data_AF-A0A7J9XXD2-F1
#
_entry.id   AF-A0A7J9XXD2-F1
#
_cell.length_a   1.000
_cell.length_b   1.000
_cell.length_c   1.000
_cell.angle_alpha   90.00
_cell.angle_beta   90.00
_cell.angle_gamma   90.00
#
_symmetry.space_group_name_H-M   'P 1'
#
loop_
_entity.id
_entity.type
_entity.pdbx_description
1 polymer ?
#
loop_
_entity_poly.entity_id
_entity_poly.type
_entity_poly.pdbx_seq_one_letter_code
_entity_poly.pdbx_strand_id
1 'polypeptide(L)'
;RAVRVAASERAPVALIFPADVQEEQYEPPGHAFKMVPGSLGYTPPRVIAPKAEIRRAAEVLNGGERVAILIGQGARGAASEVAEALLGKDVLADDLPFVTGSIGLLGTKPSYDLMMGCDTLLMVGSSMPYSQFLTEFGQARGVQIDIDAKMIGLRYPMEVNLVGDAQATLAELLPL
;
A
#
# COMPACT_ATOMS: atom_id res chain seq x y z
N ARG A 1 10.06 -22.37 7.37
CA ARG A 1 9.19 -22.11 6.21
C ARG A 1 7.99 -21.23 6.58
N ALA A 2 7.16 -21.62 7.55
CA ALA A 2 5.94 -20.88 7.92
C ALA A 2 6.18 -19.38 8.20
N VAL A 3 7.18 -19.05 9.02
CA VAL A 3 7.57 -17.66 9.31
C VAL A 3 7.90 -16.87 8.05
N ARG A 4 8.68 -17.46 7.12
CA ARG A 4 9.06 -16.79 5.87
C ARG A 4 7.85 -16.54 4.98
N VAL A 5 6.91 -17.49 4.88
CA VAL A 5 5.66 -17.32 4.13
C VAL A 5 4.79 -16.24 4.77
N ALA A 6 4.64 -16.24 6.09
CA ALA A 6 3.88 -15.22 6.80
C ALA A 6 4.47 -13.82 6.58
N ALA A 7 5.80 -13.70 6.59
CA ALA A 7 6.50 -12.45 6.35
C ALA A 7 6.45 -11.99 4.88
N SER A 8 6.62 -12.90 3.91
CA SER A 8 6.63 -12.54 2.48
C SER A 8 5.23 -12.21 1.96
N GLU A 9 4.24 -13.01 2.33
CA GLU A 9 2.86 -12.85 1.87
C GLU A 9 2.05 -11.88 2.74
N ARG A 10 2.59 -11.44 3.88
CA ARG A 10 1.89 -10.62 4.88
C ARG A 10 0.54 -11.24 5.27
N ALA A 11 0.54 -12.56 5.45
CA ALA A 11 -0.66 -13.37 5.65
C ALA A 11 -0.48 -14.33 6.84
N PRO A 12 -1.57 -14.71 7.53
CA PRO A 12 -1.50 -15.73 8.57
C PRO A 12 -1.08 -17.08 7.99
N VAL A 13 -0.32 -17.86 8.76
CA VAL A 13 0.07 -19.23 8.43
C VAL A 13 -0.27 -20.12 9.61
N ALA A 14 -1.06 -21.17 9.37
CA ALA A 14 -1.40 -22.16 10.38
C ALA A 14 -0.38 -23.33 10.37
N LEU A 15 0.06 -23.72 11.56
CA LEU A 15 0.81 -24.95 11.80
C LEU A 15 -0.06 -25.83 12.68
N ILE A 16 -0.35 -27.04 12.22
CA ILE A 16 -1.19 -28.00 12.95
C ILE A 16 -0.30 -29.18 13.31
N PHE A 17 -0.17 -29.43 14.61
CA PHE A 17 0.60 -30.53 15.16
C PHE A 17 -0.36 -31.50 15.86
N PRO A 18 -0.32 -32.80 15.54
CA PRO A 18 -0.99 -33.82 16.34
C PRO A 18 -0.54 -33.75 17.81
N ALA A 19 -1.43 -34.07 18.75
CA ALA A 19 -1.13 -33.97 20.18
C ALA A 19 -0.10 -35.02 20.63
N ASP A 20 -0.23 -36.24 20.11
CA ASP A 20 0.69 -37.36 20.33
C ASP A 20 2.13 -37.03 19.90
N VAL A 21 2.31 -36.40 18.73
CA VAL A 21 3.64 -35.98 18.23
C VAL A 21 4.31 -34.93 19.14
N GLN A 22 3.53 -34.13 19.87
CA GLN A 22 4.07 -33.14 20.80
C GLN A 22 4.57 -33.76 22.12
N GLU A 23 4.13 -34.99 22.43
CA GLU A 23 4.56 -35.75 23.61
C GLU A 23 5.77 -36.66 23.34
N GLU A 24 6.12 -36.87 22.07
CA GLU A 24 7.29 -37.68 21.70
C GLU A 24 8.61 -37.07 22.18
N GLN A 25 9.56 -37.94 22.53
CA GLN A 25 10.89 -37.50 22.92
C GLN A 25 11.65 -36.97 21.70
N TYR A 26 12.10 -35.72 21.78
CA TYR A 26 12.85 -35.10 20.69
C TYR A 26 14.21 -35.75 20.48
N GLU A 27 14.49 -36.15 19.24
CA GLU A 27 15.83 -36.52 18.77
C GLU A 27 16.26 -35.60 17.62
N PRO A 28 17.50 -35.10 17.62
CA PRO A 28 17.97 -34.26 16.53
C PRO A 28 18.06 -35.05 15.21
N PRO A 29 17.66 -34.45 14.08
CA PRO A 29 17.68 -35.15 12.81
C PRO A 29 19.10 -35.50 12.36
N GLY A 30 19.33 -36.75 11.95
CA GLY A 30 20.64 -37.23 11.48
C GLY A 30 21.03 -36.77 10.06
N HIS A 31 20.22 -35.92 9.40
CA HIS A 31 20.46 -35.35 8.07
C HIS A 31 20.65 -36.38 6.91
N ALA A 32 20.22 -37.63 7.08
CA ALA A 32 20.23 -38.64 6.00
C ALA A 32 19.38 -38.19 4.80
N PHE A 33 19.71 -38.67 3.59
CA PHE A 33 18.96 -38.38 2.35
C PHE A 33 18.64 -36.89 2.10
N LYS A 34 19.58 -35.98 2.42
CA LYS A 34 19.41 -34.52 2.24
C LYS A 34 18.30 -33.90 3.09
N MET A 35 18.03 -34.46 4.27
CA MET A 35 17.18 -33.83 5.28
C MET A 35 17.89 -32.61 5.90
N VAL A 36 18.06 -31.54 5.12
CA VAL A 36 18.78 -30.31 5.50
C VAL A 36 17.77 -29.22 5.86
N PRO A 37 17.95 -28.49 6.98
CA PRO A 37 17.07 -27.39 7.32
C PRO A 37 17.17 -26.25 6.28
N GLY A 38 16.03 -25.63 5.97
CA GLY A 38 16.02 -24.43 5.14
C GLY A 38 16.70 -23.26 5.84
N SER A 39 17.28 -22.33 5.06
CA SER A 39 17.89 -21.11 5.60
C SER A 39 16.90 -20.27 6.40
N LEU A 40 17.44 -19.62 7.43
CA LEU A 40 16.75 -18.56 8.18
C LEU A 40 16.83 -17.25 7.42
N GLY A 41 15.92 -16.33 7.75
CA GLY A 41 15.91 -14.99 7.21
C GLY A 41 15.00 -14.81 6.00
N TYR A 42 14.55 -13.58 5.86
CA TYR A 42 13.82 -13.04 4.73
C TYR A 42 14.22 -11.57 4.63
N THR A 43 14.80 -11.20 3.49
CA THR A 43 15.04 -9.79 3.16
C THR A 43 13.93 -9.38 2.20
N PRO A 44 13.06 -8.44 2.57
CA PRO A 44 12.02 -7.95 1.68
C PRO A 44 12.64 -7.39 0.38
N PRO A 45 12.08 -7.71 -0.80
CA PRO A 45 12.54 -7.11 -2.04
C PRO A 45 12.17 -5.63 -2.10
N ARG A 46 13.00 -4.82 -2.75
CA ARG A 46 12.62 -3.45 -3.15
C ARG A 46 11.80 -3.56 -4.44
N VAL A 47 10.48 -3.40 -4.35
CA VAL A 47 9.56 -3.44 -5.50
C VAL A 47 9.27 -2.01 -5.93
N ILE A 48 9.57 -1.67 -7.18
CA ILE A 48 9.33 -0.33 -7.74
C ILE A 48 8.55 -0.50 -9.03
N ALA A 49 7.56 0.37 -9.26
CA ALA A 49 6.81 0.35 -10.50
C ALA A 49 7.70 0.64 -11.73
N PRO A 50 7.33 0.17 -12.94
CA PRO A 50 8.11 0.43 -14.15
C PRO A 50 8.27 1.94 -14.43
N LYS A 51 9.48 2.37 -14.79
CA LYS A 51 9.79 3.79 -15.05
C LYS A 51 8.88 4.46 -16.08
N ALA A 52 8.44 3.72 -17.10
CA ALA A 52 7.52 4.23 -18.11
C ALA A 52 6.15 4.58 -17.49
N GLU A 53 5.62 3.71 -16.62
CA GLU A 53 4.36 3.96 -15.92
C GLU A 53 4.49 5.06 -14.87
N ILE A 54 5.65 5.19 -14.20
CA ILE A 54 5.92 6.31 -13.28
C ILE A 54 5.87 7.65 -14.02
N ARG A 55 6.47 7.75 -15.22
CA ARG A 55 6.36 8.97 -16.05
C ARG A 55 4.93 9.25 -16.48
N ARG A 56 4.20 8.22 -16.89
CA ARG A 56 2.78 8.34 -17.22
C ARG A 56 1.96 8.82 -16.03
N ALA A 57 2.25 8.32 -14.82
CA ALA A 57 1.64 8.82 -13.59
C ALA A 57 1.94 10.30 -13.35
N ALA A 58 3.19 10.73 -13.54
CA ALA A 58 3.56 12.15 -13.46
C ALA A 58 2.77 13.00 -14.48
N GLU A 59 2.60 12.54 -15.72
CA GLU A 59 1.78 13.23 -16.73
C GLU A 59 0.30 13.35 -16.32
N VAL A 60 -0.25 12.33 -15.65
CA VAL A 60 -1.61 12.40 -15.10
C VAL A 60 -1.69 13.44 -13.99
N LEU A 61 -0.77 13.37 -13.02
CA LEU A 61 -0.79 14.21 -11.81
C LEU A 61 -0.48 15.68 -12.13
N ASN A 62 0.53 15.95 -12.96
CA ASN A 62 0.94 17.30 -13.37
C ASN A 62 -0.10 17.98 -14.28
N GLY A 63 -1.03 17.21 -14.87
CA GLY A 63 -2.15 17.74 -15.63
C GLY A 63 -3.39 18.11 -14.79
N GLY A 64 -3.36 17.87 -13.48
CA GLY A 64 -4.47 18.16 -12.57
C GLY A 64 -4.42 19.57 -11.99
N GLU A 65 -5.58 20.19 -11.79
CA GLU A 65 -5.68 21.51 -11.12
C GLU A 65 -6.06 21.36 -9.64
N ARG A 66 -6.82 20.32 -9.30
CA ARG A 66 -7.31 20.05 -7.93
C ARG A 66 -6.97 18.61 -7.56
N VAL A 67 -5.73 18.42 -7.12
CA VAL A 67 -5.20 17.10 -6.76
C VAL A 67 -5.61 16.75 -5.33
N ALA A 68 -6.35 15.66 -5.18
CA ALA A 68 -6.57 15.00 -3.90
C ALA A 68 -5.58 13.84 -3.75
N ILE A 69 -5.06 13.67 -2.54
CA ILE A 69 -4.24 12.51 -2.19
C ILE A 69 -4.95 11.73 -1.08
N LEU A 70 -4.93 10.41 -1.19
CA LEU A 70 -5.50 9.49 -0.20
C LEU A 70 -4.42 8.49 0.20
N ILE A 71 -3.91 8.61 1.42
CA ILE A 71 -2.83 7.78 1.94
C ILE A 71 -3.40 6.77 2.94
N GLY A 72 -3.11 5.50 2.69
CA GLY A 72 -3.42 4.40 3.60
C GLY A 72 -2.19 3.86 4.32
N GLN A 73 -2.41 2.82 5.13
CA GLN A 73 -1.35 2.15 5.89
C GLN A 73 -0.22 1.58 5.03
N GLY A 74 -0.47 1.31 3.74
CA GLY A 74 0.55 0.82 2.82
C GLY A 74 1.64 1.85 2.50
N ALA A 75 1.43 3.12 2.87
CA ALA A 75 2.44 4.17 2.76
C ALA A 75 3.24 4.42 4.05
N ARG A 76 3.12 3.53 5.06
CA ARG A 76 4.00 3.58 6.25
C ARG A 76 5.46 3.57 5.80
N GLY A 77 6.21 4.58 6.22
CA GLY A 77 7.61 4.78 5.82
C GLY A 77 7.81 5.74 4.63
N ALA A 78 6.73 6.17 3.96
CA ALA A 78 6.79 7.13 2.86
C ALA A 78 6.43 8.57 3.29
N ALA A 79 6.47 8.88 4.59
CA ALA A 79 6.01 10.15 5.15
C ALA A 79 6.72 11.37 4.53
N SER A 80 8.03 11.27 4.29
CA SER A 80 8.82 12.31 3.63
C SER A 80 8.41 12.54 2.19
N GLU A 81 8.02 11.48 1.50
CA GLU A 81 7.64 11.49 0.10
C GLU A 81 6.20 11.95 -0.13
N VAL A 82 5.37 11.88 0.92
CA VAL A 82 3.98 12.36 0.93
C VAL A 82 3.82 13.62 1.77
N ALA A 83 4.91 14.34 2.05
CA ALA A 83 4.90 15.54 2.90
C ALA A 83 4.18 16.76 2.27
N GLU A 84 3.64 16.64 1.06
CA GLU A 84 2.74 17.62 0.44
C GLU A 84 1.34 17.03 0.18
N ALA A 85 1.06 15.86 0.75
CA ALA A 85 -0.12 15.07 0.43
C ALA A 85 -1.15 15.01 1.55
N LEU A 86 -2.41 14.97 1.13
CA LEU A 86 -3.57 14.90 2.00
C LEU A 86 -3.78 13.45 2.48
N LEU A 87 -4.15 13.30 3.76
CA LEU A 87 -4.76 12.11 4.37
C LEU A 87 -3.88 10.91 4.67
N GLY A 88 -3.30 10.80 5.87
CA GLY A 88 -2.73 9.54 6.33
C GLY A 88 -2.52 9.51 7.85
N LYS A 89 -3.57 9.25 8.64
CA LYS A 89 -3.53 9.38 10.12
C LYS A 89 -2.43 8.59 10.84
N ASP A 90 -1.83 7.61 10.18
CA ASP A 90 -0.75 6.77 10.68
C ASP A 90 0.58 6.98 9.91
N VAL A 91 0.61 7.95 8.99
CA VAL A 91 1.73 8.28 8.09
C VAL A 91 2.14 9.76 8.26
N LEU A 92 1.17 10.66 8.44
CA LEU A 92 1.31 12.09 8.57
C LEU A 92 0.63 12.59 9.85
N ALA A 93 1.14 13.69 10.41
CA ALA A 93 0.55 14.34 11.57
C ALA A 93 -0.69 15.16 11.18
N ASP A 94 -1.73 15.13 12.02
CA ASP A 94 -3.02 15.80 11.77
C ASP A 94 -2.94 17.35 11.86
N ASP A 95 -1.85 17.90 12.41
CA ASP A 95 -1.63 19.35 12.57
C ASP A 95 -0.95 20.00 11.36
N LEU A 96 -0.57 19.21 10.35
CA LEU A 96 0.00 19.71 9.11
C LEU A 96 -1.07 20.49 8.32
N PRO A 97 -0.72 21.67 7.76
CA PRO A 97 -1.71 22.59 7.17
C PRO A 97 -2.43 22.03 5.94
N PHE A 98 -1.85 21.00 5.29
CA PHE A 98 -2.40 20.30 4.14
C PHE A 98 -3.02 18.95 4.51
N VAL A 99 -3.17 18.60 5.78
CA VAL A 99 -3.86 17.36 6.18
C VAL A 99 -5.30 17.70 6.57
N THR A 100 -6.26 17.17 5.80
CA THR A 100 -7.69 17.45 6.03
C THR A 100 -8.38 16.45 6.96
N GLY A 101 -7.69 15.40 7.42
CA GLY A 101 -8.22 14.36 8.33
C GLY A 101 -8.95 13.21 7.62
N SER A 102 -9.41 12.17 8.29
CA SER A 102 -9.95 10.96 7.62
C SER A 102 -11.14 11.21 6.68
N ILE A 103 -11.33 10.34 5.69
CA ILE A 103 -12.49 10.30 4.80
C ILE A 103 -13.44 9.15 5.16
N GLY A 104 -14.73 9.27 4.84
CA GLY A 104 -15.76 8.26 5.13
C GLY A 104 -16.88 8.79 6.02
N LEU A 105 -17.77 7.89 6.47
CA LEU A 105 -18.91 8.23 7.34
C LEU A 105 -18.49 8.96 8.63
N LEU A 106 -17.35 8.57 9.19
CA LEU A 106 -16.74 9.18 10.38
C LEU A 106 -15.57 10.10 10.01
N GLY A 107 -15.52 10.52 8.75
CA GLY A 107 -14.52 11.43 8.23
C GLY A 107 -14.80 12.89 8.58
N THR A 108 -13.93 13.76 8.08
CA THR A 108 -14.05 15.21 8.24
C THR A 108 -14.73 15.83 7.02
N LYS A 109 -15.39 16.97 7.22
CA LYS A 109 -15.98 17.74 6.13
C LYS A 109 -14.93 18.21 5.10
N PRO A 110 -13.75 18.75 5.49
CA PRO A 110 -12.74 19.17 4.53
C PRO A 110 -12.26 18.05 3.60
N SER A 111 -12.11 16.82 4.10
CA SER A 111 -11.70 15.67 3.28
C SER A 111 -12.79 15.21 2.32
N TYR A 112 -14.05 15.28 2.75
CA TYR A 112 -15.18 15.05 1.86
C TYR A 112 -15.22 16.11 0.76
N ASP A 113 -15.16 17.39 1.11
CA ASP A 113 -15.21 18.50 0.15
C ASP A 113 -14.02 18.45 -0.83
N LEU A 114 -12.82 18.10 -0.36
CA LEU A 114 -11.64 17.84 -1.20
C LEU A 114 -11.90 16.73 -2.21
N MET A 115 -12.34 15.56 -1.74
CA MET A 115 -12.54 14.40 -2.61
C MET A 115 -13.65 14.63 -3.64
N MET A 116 -14.73 15.30 -3.24
CA MET A 116 -15.82 15.66 -4.14
C MET A 116 -15.47 16.80 -5.10
N GLY A 117 -14.49 17.63 -4.76
CA GLY A 117 -14.04 18.75 -5.59
C GLY A 117 -12.82 18.46 -6.48
N CYS A 118 -12.13 17.34 -6.29
CA CYS A 118 -10.91 17.02 -7.01
C CYS A 118 -11.16 16.65 -8.49
N ASP A 119 -10.20 16.95 -9.35
CA ASP A 119 -10.13 16.50 -10.74
C ASP A 119 -9.04 15.43 -10.97
N THR A 120 -8.25 15.17 -9.94
CA THR A 120 -7.11 14.26 -9.98
C THR A 120 -6.96 13.61 -8.62
N LEU A 121 -6.82 12.28 -8.60
CA LEU A 121 -6.73 11.49 -7.38
C LEU A 121 -5.45 10.65 -7.40
N LEU A 122 -4.59 10.85 -6.40
CA LEU A 122 -3.50 9.94 -6.07
C LEU A 122 -3.89 9.08 -4.85
N MET A 123 -3.97 7.78 -5.03
CA MET A 123 -4.22 6.83 -3.94
C MET A 123 -2.94 6.03 -3.62
N VAL A 124 -2.46 6.10 -2.38
CA VAL A 124 -1.20 5.46 -1.98
C VAL A 124 -1.45 4.45 -0.85
N GLY A 125 -1.26 3.17 -1.15
CA GLY A 125 -1.30 2.07 -0.17
C GLY A 125 -2.60 2.01 0.64
N SER A 126 -3.73 2.32 0.01
CA SER A 126 -5.03 2.43 0.66
C SER A 126 -5.97 1.32 0.24
N SER A 127 -6.66 0.73 1.22
CA SER A 127 -7.72 -0.24 1.04
C SER A 127 -9.11 0.32 1.33
N MET A 128 -9.28 1.66 1.29
CA MET A 128 -10.52 2.36 1.65
C MET A 128 -11.75 1.62 1.09
N PRO A 129 -12.60 1.02 1.96
CA PRO A 129 -13.56 0.02 1.48
C PRO A 129 -14.82 0.64 0.89
N TYR A 130 -15.03 1.94 1.07
CA TYR A 130 -16.28 2.63 0.78
C TYR A 130 -16.10 3.58 -0.42
N SER A 131 -16.37 3.07 -1.63
CA SER A 131 -16.22 3.83 -2.87
C SER A 131 -17.16 5.04 -2.94
N GLN A 132 -18.29 5.03 -2.22
CA GLN A 132 -19.24 6.15 -2.17
C GLN A 132 -18.68 7.43 -1.53
N PHE A 133 -17.52 7.35 -0.87
CA PHE A 133 -16.82 8.52 -0.34
C PHE A 133 -15.61 8.90 -1.19
N LEU A 134 -15.35 8.20 -2.29
CA LEU A 134 -14.35 8.62 -3.28
C LEU A 134 -15.00 9.59 -4.28
N THR A 135 -14.19 10.15 -5.17
CA THR A 135 -14.65 10.97 -6.29
C THR A 135 -15.62 10.22 -7.20
N GLU A 136 -16.53 10.95 -7.84
CA GLU A 136 -17.54 10.41 -8.75
C GLU A 136 -16.89 9.75 -9.99
N PHE A 137 -17.61 8.82 -10.61
CA PHE A 137 -17.12 8.14 -11.81
C PHE A 137 -16.88 9.14 -12.95
N GLY A 138 -15.63 9.19 -13.45
CA GLY A 138 -15.22 10.07 -14.54
C GLY A 138 -14.95 11.52 -14.10
N GLN A 139 -15.09 11.86 -12.82
CA GLN A 139 -14.78 13.20 -12.32
C GLN A 139 -13.27 13.44 -12.23
N ALA A 140 -12.51 12.45 -11.77
CA ALA A 140 -11.09 12.60 -11.53
C ALA A 140 -10.25 11.62 -12.34
N ARG A 141 -9.06 12.06 -12.77
CA ARG A 141 -8.04 11.16 -13.30
C ARG A 141 -7.30 10.49 -12.14
N GLY A 142 -7.25 9.16 -12.14
CA GLY A 142 -6.75 8.39 -11.01
C GLY A 142 -5.35 7.81 -11.22
N VAL A 143 -4.48 7.95 -10.22
CA VAL A 143 -3.23 7.19 -10.08
C VAL A 143 -3.29 6.41 -8.77
N GLN A 144 -2.96 5.12 -8.79
CA GLN A 144 -2.85 4.32 -7.58
C GLN A 144 -1.49 3.67 -7.45
N ILE A 145 -0.89 3.75 -6.27
CA ILE A 145 0.31 3.03 -5.87
C ILE A 145 -0.09 2.01 -4.81
N ASP A 146 0.15 0.73 -5.06
CA ASP A 146 0.00 -0.31 -4.05
C ASP A 146 1.01 -1.43 -4.27
N ILE A 147 1.50 -2.02 -3.18
CA ILE A 147 2.43 -3.14 -3.22
C ILE A 147 1.71 -4.47 -3.46
N ASP A 148 0.41 -4.57 -3.15
CA ASP A 148 -0.42 -5.73 -3.49
C ASP A 148 -1.23 -5.44 -4.76
N ALA A 149 -0.89 -6.14 -5.85
CA ALA A 149 -1.57 -6.02 -7.14
C ALA A 149 -3.09 -6.32 -7.06
N LYS A 150 -3.56 -7.02 -6.03
CA LYS A 150 -5.00 -7.30 -5.82
C LYS A 150 -5.79 -6.05 -5.41
N MET A 151 -5.12 -5.02 -4.89
CA MET A 151 -5.76 -3.80 -4.41
C MET A 151 -5.97 -2.75 -5.49
N ILE A 152 -5.23 -2.89 -6.58
CA ILE A 152 -5.19 -1.96 -7.71
C ILE A 152 -6.55 -1.89 -8.43
N GLY A 153 -7.08 -0.68 -8.63
CA GLY A 153 -8.31 -0.43 -9.38
C GLY A 153 -9.59 -0.96 -8.74
N LEU A 154 -9.52 -1.48 -7.51
CA LEU A 154 -10.66 -2.13 -6.84
C LEU A 154 -11.79 -1.14 -6.48
N ARG A 155 -11.44 0.12 -6.21
CA ARG A 155 -12.35 1.11 -5.61
C ARG A 155 -12.70 2.27 -6.53
N TYR A 156 -11.85 2.54 -7.52
CA TYR A 156 -12.01 3.61 -8.50
C TYR A 156 -11.27 3.22 -9.79
N PRO A 157 -11.79 3.55 -10.99
CA PRO A 157 -11.10 3.29 -12.26
C PRO A 157 -9.88 4.20 -12.41
N MET A 158 -8.73 3.73 -11.96
CA MET A 158 -7.46 4.44 -12.07
C MET A 158 -6.93 4.39 -13.51
N GLU A 159 -6.43 5.51 -14.00
CA GLU A 159 -5.77 5.63 -15.30
C GLU A 159 -4.38 4.97 -15.29
N VAL A 160 -3.65 5.12 -14.18
CA VAL A 160 -2.34 4.52 -13.96
C VAL A 160 -2.31 3.73 -12.66
N ASN A 161 -1.85 2.50 -12.77
CA ASN A 161 -1.83 1.51 -11.70
C ASN A 161 -0.39 1.06 -11.46
N LEU A 162 0.23 1.58 -10.41
CA LEU A 162 1.62 1.37 -10.05
C LEU A 162 1.72 0.29 -8.98
N VAL A 163 2.11 -0.93 -9.38
CA VAL A 163 2.41 -2.01 -8.44
C VAL A 163 3.84 -1.80 -7.91
N GLY A 164 3.96 -1.40 -6.65
CA GLY A 164 5.24 -1.08 -6.04
C GLY A 164 5.15 -0.68 -4.57
N ASP A 165 6.28 -0.73 -3.89
CA ASP A 165 6.44 -0.12 -2.58
C ASP A 165 6.18 1.40 -2.67
N ALA A 166 5.41 1.92 -1.72
CA ALA A 166 4.98 3.32 -1.75
C ALA A 166 6.17 4.27 -1.68
N GLN A 167 7.08 4.07 -0.73
CA GLN A 167 8.24 4.95 -0.54
C GLN A 167 9.14 4.94 -1.78
N ALA A 168 9.53 3.74 -2.23
CA ALA A 168 10.46 3.61 -3.35
C ALA A 168 9.87 4.09 -4.68
N THR A 169 8.56 3.94 -4.88
CA THR A 169 7.88 4.41 -6.09
C THR A 169 7.68 5.93 -6.06
N LEU A 170 7.26 6.50 -4.93
CA LEU A 170 7.11 7.95 -4.78
C LEU A 170 8.45 8.69 -4.91
N ALA A 171 9.54 8.13 -4.38
CA ALA A 171 10.87 8.72 -4.51
C ALA A 171 11.33 8.89 -5.98
N GLU A 172 10.89 8.01 -6.89
CA GLU A 172 11.16 8.14 -8.33
C GLU A 172 10.14 9.04 -9.04
N LEU A 173 8.95 9.24 -8.45
CA LEU A 173 7.88 10.08 -8.99
C LEU A 173 8.09 11.57 -8.69
N LEU A 174 8.50 11.91 -7.47
CA LEU A 174 8.65 13.29 -7.00
C LEU A 174 9.49 14.22 -7.88
N PRO A 175 10.58 13.76 -8.56
CA PRO A 175 11.38 14.64 -9.40
C PRO A 175 10.78 14.95 -10.80
N LEU A 176 9.59 14.44 -11.13
CA LEU A 176 9.02 14.43 -12.48
C LEU A 176 7.86 15.43 -12.71
#